data_AF-A0A965RA76-F1
#
_entry.id   AF-A0A965RA76-F1
#
_cell.length_a   1.000
_cell.length_b   1.000
_cell.length_c   1.000
_cell.angle_alpha   90.00
_cell.angle_beta   90.00
_cell.angle_gamma   90.00
#
_symmetry.space_group_name_H-M   'P 1'
#
loop_
_entity.id
_entity.type
_entity.pdbx_description
1 polymer ?
#
loop_
_entity_poly.entity_id
_entity_poly.type
_entity_poly.pdbx_seq_one_letter_code
_entity_poly.pdbx_strand_id
1 'polypeptide(L)'
;MFFGMAYGKDGTVYVLRGASIHLVDGAGATTRQIPLEGFGWALIELAADGRHAFVSNFFTGEVAKIDLTSGTKVGSIATQAPKAVAGVTEYVG
;
A
#
# COMPACT_ATOMS: atom_id res chain seq x y z
N MET A 1 10.78 6.04 8.26
CA MET A 1 11.22 5.46 6.97
C MET A 1 10.00 5.31 6.08
N PHE A 2 10.04 5.80 4.85
CA PHE A 2 8.95 5.67 3.86
C PHE A 2 9.49 4.91 2.65
N PHE A 3 8.63 4.12 2.01
CA PHE A 3 9.06 3.23 0.93
C PHE A 3 8.27 3.40 -0.37
N GLY A 4 6.99 3.79 -0.27
CA GLY A 4 6.16 4.03 -1.45
C GLY A 4 5.06 5.06 -1.16
N MET A 5 4.59 5.72 -2.22
CA MET A 5 3.48 6.67 -2.15
C MET A 5 2.55 6.52 -3.36
N ALA A 6 1.26 6.77 -3.18
CA ALA A 6 0.29 6.81 -4.26
C ALA A 6 -0.72 7.94 -4.04
N TYR A 7 -1.15 8.59 -5.12
CA TYR A 7 -2.17 9.64 -5.08
C TYR A 7 -3.57 9.04 -5.24
N GLY A 8 -4.46 9.38 -4.31
CA GLY A 8 -5.89 9.21 -4.48
C GLY A 8 -6.46 10.20 -5.50
N LYS A 9 -7.63 9.87 -6.06
CA LYS A 9 -8.35 10.74 -7.02
C LYS A 9 -8.79 12.07 -6.39
N ASP A 10 -8.88 12.12 -5.07
CA ASP A 10 -9.26 13.28 -4.26
C ASP A 10 -8.06 14.18 -3.86
N GLY A 11 -6.84 13.83 -4.29
CA GLY A 11 -5.61 14.55 -3.92
C GLY A 11 -4.97 14.09 -2.61
N THR A 12 -5.57 13.12 -1.90
CA THR A 12 -4.96 12.52 -0.71
C THR A 12 -3.73 11.71 -1.10
N VAL A 13 -2.61 11.87 -0.38
CA VAL A 13 -1.40 11.07 -0.61
C VAL A 13 -1.36 9.91 0.39
N TYR A 14 -1.35 8.69 -0.11
CA TYR A 14 -1.17 7.48 0.69
C TYR A 14 0.32 7.16 0.77
N VAL A 15 0.90 7.30 1.95
CA VAL A 15 2.34 7.11 2.18
C VAL A 15 2.56 5.86 3.03
N LEU A 16 3.23 4.87 2.44
CA LEU A 16 3.56 3.60 3.06
C LEU A 16 4.82 3.71 3.93
N ARG A 17 4.66 3.42 5.23
CA ARG A 17 5.70 3.53 6.27
C ARG A 17 6.00 2.19 6.94
N GLY A 18 6.16 1.14 6.15
CA GLY A 18 6.64 -0.17 6.61
C GLY A 18 5.58 -1.02 7.33
N ALA A 19 4.90 -0.48 8.34
CA ALA A 19 3.84 -1.14 9.11
C ALA A 19 2.51 -0.35 9.12
N SER A 20 2.43 0.73 8.37
CA SER A 20 1.22 1.55 8.26
C SER A 20 1.17 2.30 6.94
N ILE A 21 -0.05 2.66 6.53
CA ILE A 21 -0.30 3.63 5.47
C ILE A 21 -0.80 4.90 6.14
N HIS A 22 -0.20 6.05 5.85
CA HIS A 22 -0.74 7.31 6.31
C HIS A 22 -1.35 8.06 5.14
N LEU A 23 -2.53 8.63 5.36
CA LEU A 23 -3.13 9.60 4.48
C LEU A 23 -2.54 10.96 4.84
N VAL A 24 -1.97 11.62 3.86
CA VAL A 24 -1.28 12.89 3.99
C VAL A 24 -1.98 13.92 3.11
N ASP A 25 -2.28 15.08 3.67
CA ASP A 25 -2.90 16.19 2.95
C ASP A 25 -1.88 17.00 2.12
N GLY A 26 -2.37 18.00 1.38
CA GLY A 26 -1.53 18.87 0.55
C GLY A 26 -0.55 19.76 1.33
N ALA A 27 -0.71 19.90 2.65
CA ALA A 27 0.23 20.59 3.52
C ALA A 27 1.30 19.64 4.10
N GLY A 28 1.21 18.33 3.82
CA GLY A 28 2.13 17.32 4.32
C GLY A 28 1.77 16.77 5.70
N ALA A 29 0.61 17.11 6.27
CA ALA A 29 0.18 16.60 7.55
C ALA A 29 -0.49 15.22 7.41
N THR A 30 -0.17 14.29 8.31
CA THR A 30 -0.91 13.02 8.40
C THR A 30 -2.28 13.30 8.98
N THR A 31 -3.33 13.04 8.20
CA THR A 31 -4.73 13.18 8.62
C THR A 31 -5.31 11.88 9.17
N ARG A 32 -4.74 10.74 8.74
CA ARG A 32 -5.17 9.40 9.18
C ARG A 32 -4.03 8.40 9.07
N GLN A 33 -3.97 7.46 10.00
CA GLN A 33 -3.06 6.32 9.97
C GLN A 33 -3.86 5.02 9.92
N ILE A 34 -3.49 4.14 8.99
CA ILE A 34 -4.05 2.80 8.80
C ILE A 34 -2.95 1.80 9.20
N PRO A 35 -3.09 1.08 10.32
CA PRO A 35 -2.12 0.05 10.70
C PRO A 35 -2.20 -1.13 9.72
N LEU A 36 -1.06 -1.74 9.42
CA LEU A 36 -0.97 -2.97 8.63
C LEU A 36 -0.53 -4.13 9.51
N GLU A 37 -0.81 -5.34 9.04
CA GLU A 37 -0.24 -6.55 9.62
C GLU A 37 1.27 -6.59 9.34
N GLY A 38 2.07 -6.64 10.40
CA GLY A 38 3.53 -6.77 10.30
C GLY A 38 4.25 -5.55 9.74
N PHE A 39 5.52 -5.73 9.40
CA PHE A 39 6.42 -4.70 8.88
C PHE A 39 7.07 -5.15 7.56
N GLY A 40 7.60 -4.19 6.81
CA GLY A 40 8.42 -4.42 5.61
C GLY A 40 7.71 -4.10 4.32
N TRP A 41 6.48 -3.60 4.37
CA TRP A 41 5.75 -3.13 3.19
C TRP A 41 6.49 -1.95 2.55
N ALA A 42 6.82 -2.09 1.26
CA ALA A 42 7.72 -1.20 0.57
C ALA A 42 7.22 -0.63 -0.77
N LEU A 43 6.18 -1.20 -1.35
CA LEU A 43 5.51 -0.67 -2.54
C LEU A 43 4.02 -0.51 -2.26
N ILE A 44 3.38 0.49 -2.86
CA ILE A 44 1.94 0.70 -2.82
C ILE A 44 1.42 1.15 -4.19
N GLU A 45 0.30 0.58 -4.62
CA GLU A 45 -0.52 0.99 -5.75
C GLU A 45 -1.98 1.00 -5.30
N LEU A 46 -2.74 2.08 -5.58
CA LEU A 46 -4.17 2.11 -5.25
C LEU A 46 -4.97 1.28 -6.27
N ALA A 47 -5.93 0.49 -5.79
CA ALA A 47 -6.85 -0.23 -6.66
C ALA A 47 -7.88 0.72 -7.30
N ALA A 48 -8.39 0.36 -8.47
CA ALA A 48 -9.37 1.14 -9.21
C ALA A 48 -10.69 1.32 -8.45
N ASP A 49 -11.01 0.39 -7.53
CA ASP A 49 -12.19 0.41 -6.67
C ASP A 49 -12.18 1.52 -5.60
N GLY A 50 -11.04 2.20 -5.39
CA GLY A 50 -10.89 3.29 -4.41
C GLY A 50 -11.01 2.86 -2.94
N ARG A 51 -11.16 1.56 -2.68
CA ARG A 51 -11.31 0.98 -1.34
C ARG A 51 -10.07 0.19 -0.91
N HIS A 52 -9.31 -0.31 -1.88
CA HIS A 52 -8.15 -1.15 -1.61
C HIS A 52 -6.85 -0.58 -2.16
N ALA A 53 -5.74 -1.10 -1.66
CA ALA A 53 -4.42 -0.91 -2.23
C ALA A 53 -3.70 -2.26 -2.38
N PHE A 54 -2.88 -2.38 -3.41
CA PHE A 54 -1.89 -3.44 -3.52
C PHE A 54 -0.59 -2.97 -2.86
N VAL A 55 -0.01 -3.79 -1.99
CA VAL A 55 1.28 -3.52 -1.35
C VAL A 55 2.23 -4.69 -1.54
N SER A 56 3.53 -4.43 -1.61
CA SER A 56 4.55 -5.49 -1.68
C SER A 56 5.55 -5.42 -0.54
N ASN A 57 5.91 -6.57 0.03
CA ASN A 57 6.83 -6.67 1.16
C ASN A 57 8.29 -6.82 0.70
N PHE A 58 9.17 -5.98 1.24
CA PHE A 58 10.59 -5.93 0.90
C PHE A 58 11.36 -7.22 1.22
N PHE A 59 10.95 -7.94 2.27
CA PHE A 59 11.69 -9.10 2.76
C PHE A 59 11.17 -10.42 2.20
N THR A 60 9.88 -10.49 1.85
CA THR A 60 9.23 -11.75 1.47
C THR A 60 8.82 -11.81 0.00
N GLY A 61 8.78 -10.68 -0.70
CA GLY A 61 8.23 -10.59 -2.06
C GLY A 61 6.72 -10.85 -2.14
N GLU A 62 6.02 -10.93 -1.00
CA GLU A 62 4.56 -11.00 -0.96
C GLU A 62 3.96 -9.76 -1.63
N VAL A 63 2.89 -9.94 -2.40
CA VAL A 63 1.98 -8.87 -2.83
C VAL A 63 0.63 -9.12 -2.18
N ALA A 64 0.12 -8.12 -1.45
CA ALA A 64 -1.13 -8.21 -0.70
C ALA A 64 -2.11 -7.13 -1.15
N LYS A 65 -3.41 -7.46 -1.21
CA LYS A 65 -4.50 -6.49 -1.34
C LYS A 65 -4.99 -6.13 0.07
N ILE A 66 -4.99 -4.84 0.38
CA ILE A 66 -5.31 -4.28 1.71
C ILE A 66 -6.58 -3.44 1.61
N ASP A 67 -7.51 -3.60 2.56
CA ASP A 67 -8.63 -2.68 2.75
C ASP A 67 -8.15 -1.37 3.40
N LEU A 68 -8.37 -0.22 2.75
CA LEU A 68 -7.91 1.09 3.19
C LEU A 68 -8.75 1.69 4.34
N THR A 69 -9.81 1.02 4.76
CA THR A 69 -10.58 1.41 5.95
C THR A 69 -10.02 0.71 7.18
N SER A 70 -9.82 -0.60 7.14
CA SER A 70 -9.39 -1.37 8.32
C SER A 70 -7.90 -1.68 8.38
N GLY A 71 -7.19 -1.58 7.24
CA GLY A 71 -5.81 -2.05 7.11
C GLY A 71 -5.68 -3.57 7.00
N THR A 72 -6.80 -4.28 6.86
CA THR A 72 -6.82 -5.74 6.82
C THR A 72 -6.38 -6.24 5.44
N LYS A 73 -5.57 -7.29 5.43
CA LYS A 73 -5.22 -8.05 4.22
C LYS A 73 -6.41 -8.87 3.78
N VAL A 74 -6.96 -8.57 2.59
CA VAL A 74 -8.12 -9.28 2.02
C VAL A 74 -7.70 -10.39 1.04
N GLY A 75 -6.43 -10.45 0.69
CA GLY A 75 -5.82 -11.52 -0.09
C GLY A 75 -4.34 -11.25 -0.36
N SER A 76 -3.57 -12.28 -0.70
CA SER A 76 -2.18 -12.10 -1.12
C SER A 76 -1.68 -13.24 -2.00
N ILE A 77 -0.54 -12.97 -2.64
CA ILE A 77 0.21 -13.91 -3.45
C ILE A 77 1.69 -13.83 -3.10
N ALA A 78 2.33 -14.99 -2.95
CA ALA A 78 3.77 -15.10 -2.86
C ALA A 78 4.35 -15.12 -4.29
N THR A 79 4.96 -14.01 -4.71
CA THR A 79 5.51 -13.88 -6.08
C THR A 79 6.76 -14.73 -6.32
N GLN A 80 7.32 -15.33 -5.26
CA GLN A 80 8.63 -16.00 -5.24
C GLN A 80 9.81 -15.07 -5.54
N ALA A 81 9.59 -13.76 -5.68
CA ALA A 81 10.67 -12.80 -5.75
C ALA A 81 11.39 -12.73 -4.40
N PRO A 82 12.71 -12.53 -4.37
CA PRO A 82 13.48 -12.47 -3.13
C PRO A 82 13.20 -11.21 -2.31
N LYS A 83 12.58 -10.19 -2.91
CA LYS A 83 12.21 -8.90 -2.32
C LYS A 83 10.94 -8.36 -2.96
N ALA A 84 10.52 -7.17 -2.54
CA ALA A 84 9.39 -6.46 -3.13
C ALA A 84 9.52 -6.36 -4.66
N VAL A 85 8.38 -6.47 -5.34
CA VAL A 85 8.31 -6.18 -6.78
C VAL A 85 8.58 -4.70 -7.04
N ALA A 86 9.07 -4.36 -8.23
CA ALA A 86 9.34 -2.97 -8.61
C ALA A 86 8.07 -2.19 -9.01
N GLY A 87 6.99 -2.89 -9.36
CA GLY A 87 5.72 -2.31 -9.79
C GLY A 87 4.58 -3.32 -9.72
N VAL A 88 3.36 -2.83 -9.51
CA VAL A 88 2.10 -3.57 -9.62
C VAL A 88 1.12 -2.66 -10.34
N THR A 89 0.27 -3.22 -11.19
CA THR A 89 -0.87 -2.50 -11.78
C THR A 89 -2.08 -3.43 -11.85
N GLU A 90 -3.26 -2.86 -11.82
CA GLU A 90 -4.52 -3.59 -11.95
C GLU A 90 -4.98 -3.54 -13.41
N TYR A 91 -5.19 -4.70 -14.03
CA TYR A 91 -5.86 -4.79 -15.32
C TYR A 91 -7.37 -4.72 -15.10
N VAL A 92 -8.02 -3.70 -15.66
CA VAL A 92 -9.44 -3.39 -15.42
C VAL A 92 -10.42 -3.97 -16.46
N GLY A 93 -9.92 -4.64 -17.50
CA GLY A 93 -10.72 -5.08 -18.64
C GLY A 93 -10.63 -4.11 -19.80
#